data_AF-A0A934D5U9-F1
#
_entry.id   AF-A0A934D5U9-F1
#
_cell.length_a   1.000
_cell.length_b   1.000
_cell.length_c   1.000
_cell.angle_alpha   90.00
_cell.angle_beta   90.00
_cell.angle_gamma   90.00
#
_symmetry.space_group_name_H-M   'P 1'
#
loop_
_entity.id
_entity.type
_entity.pdbx_description
1 polymer ?
#
loop_
_entity_poly.entity_id
_entity_poly.type
_entity_poly.pdbx_seq_one_letter_code
_entity_poly.pdbx_strand_id
1 'polypeptide(L)'
;MYDTSKRFVFDDWAQLAATDPEAFELRRKRAIQALLTQAPADIRRRLEGLQWKVDMVRQRSRDPQHACAQLFSMMWDSVYGGDGLLNALSMDEETYRQRASKRMGEATLLSFSTHVKRQETADA
;
A
#
# COMPACT_ATOMS: atom_id res chain seq x y z
N MET A 1 -32.21 8.60 14.34
CA MET A 1 -31.32 9.78 14.35
C MET A 1 -29.92 9.30 14.01
N TYR A 2 -29.29 9.87 12.98
CA TYR A 2 -27.93 9.49 12.59
C TYR A 2 -26.94 10.24 13.48
N ASP A 3 -26.05 9.51 14.16
CA ASP A 3 -24.97 10.07 14.94
C ASP A 3 -24.06 10.91 14.02
N THR A 4 -24.09 12.22 14.22
CA THR A 4 -23.33 13.19 13.42
C THR A 4 -21.92 13.39 14.02
N SER A 5 -21.61 12.77 15.16
CA SER A 5 -20.35 12.92 15.89
C SER A 5 -19.11 12.35 15.17
N LYS A 6 -19.29 11.63 14.05
CA LYS A 6 -18.21 11.09 13.22
C LYS A 6 -18.37 11.41 11.72
N ARG A 7 -19.13 12.45 11.37
CA ARG A 7 -19.37 12.75 9.95
C ARG A 7 -18.13 13.41 9.35
N PHE A 8 -17.53 12.76 8.35
CA PHE A 8 -16.54 13.41 7.48
C PHE A 8 -17.22 14.61 6.81
N VAL A 9 -16.81 15.82 7.18
CA VAL A 9 -17.31 17.06 6.56
C VAL A 9 -16.35 17.43 5.45
N PHE A 10 -16.78 17.23 4.19
CA PHE A 10 -15.94 17.47 3.03
C PHE A 10 -15.45 18.92 2.97
N ASP A 11 -16.35 19.88 3.22
CA ASP A 11 -16.05 21.31 3.11
C ASP A 11 -14.90 21.73 4.04
N ASP A 12 -14.87 21.24 5.28
CA ASP A 12 -13.79 21.50 6.24
C ASP A 12 -12.43 21.00 5.75
N TRP A 13 -12.41 19.82 5.12
CA TRP A 13 -11.17 19.23 4.61
C TRP A 13 -10.72 19.93 3.33
N ALA A 14 -11.65 20.34 2.47
CA ALA A 14 -11.36 21.12 1.27
C ALA A 14 -10.82 22.51 1.63
N GLN A 15 -11.44 23.18 2.59
CA GLN A 15 -10.96 24.46 3.11
C GLN A 15 -9.56 24.30 3.72
N LEU A 16 -9.35 23.29 4.57
CA LEU A 16 -8.05 23.02 5.17
C LEU A 16 -6.97 22.75 4.10
N ALA A 17 -7.28 21.98 3.06
CA ALA A 17 -6.34 21.73 1.96
C ALA A 17 -5.96 23.02 1.20
N ALA A 18 -6.89 23.98 1.09
CA ALA A 18 -6.63 25.25 0.43
C ALA A 18 -5.83 26.24 1.30
N THR A 19 -6.09 26.27 2.61
CA THR A 19 -5.48 27.24 3.53
C THR A 19 -4.19 26.75 4.18
N ASP A 20 -4.12 25.46 4.50
CA ASP A 20 -2.97 24.82 5.18
C ASP A 20 -2.80 23.36 4.69
N PRO A 21 -2.09 23.17 3.56
CA PRO A 21 -1.84 21.85 2.99
C PRO A 21 -1.10 20.89 3.92
N GLU A 22 -0.23 21.40 4.81
CA GLU A 22 0.53 20.57 5.74
C GLU A 22 -0.36 20.02 6.86
N ALA A 23 -1.20 20.88 7.45
CA ALA A 23 -2.19 20.45 8.42
C ALA A 23 -3.21 19.47 7.82
N PHE A 24 -3.60 19.66 6.55
CA PHE A 24 -4.41 18.69 5.82
C PHE A 24 -3.74 17.32 5.75
N GLU A 25 -2.47 17.25 5.33
CA GLU A 25 -1.74 15.98 5.22
C GLU A 25 -1.55 15.29 6.58
N LEU A 26 -1.32 16.07 7.64
CA LEU A 26 -1.27 15.54 9.01
C LEU A 26 -2.62 14.94 9.43
N ARG A 27 -3.73 15.67 9.17
CA ARG A 27 -5.09 15.21 9.49
C ARG A 27 -5.46 13.95 8.68
N ARG A 28 -5.08 13.91 7.40
CA ARG A 28 -5.25 12.73 6.51
C ARG A 28 -4.54 11.51 7.08
N LYS A 29 -3.26 11.63 7.44
CA LYS A 29 -2.49 10.53 8.03
C LYS A 29 -3.10 10.03 9.34
N ARG A 30 -3.54 10.94 10.23
CA ARG A 30 -4.21 10.57 11.49
C ARG A 30 -5.50 9.80 11.27
N ALA A 31 -6.34 10.23 10.33
CA ALA A 31 -7.59 9.54 10.01
C ALA A 31 -7.35 8.12 9.48
N ILE A 32 -6.36 7.95 8.61
CA ILE A 32 -5.96 6.64 8.09
C ILE A 32 -5.40 5.75 9.20
N GLN A 33 -4.51 6.28 10.05
CA GLN A 33 -3.95 5.50 11.16
C GLN A 33 -5.01 5.05 12.16
N ALA A 34 -6.02 5.88 12.42
CA ALA A 34 -7.16 5.50 13.24
C ALA A 34 -7.95 4.32 12.63
N LEU A 35 -8.12 4.29 11.30
CA LEU A 35 -8.74 3.17 10.59
C LEU A 35 -7.89 1.90 10.69
N LEU A 36 -6.59 1.99 10.40
CA LEU A 36 -5.67 0.85 10.45
C LEU A 36 -5.59 0.23 11.85
N THR A 37 -5.59 1.06 12.90
CA THR A 37 -5.56 0.62 14.30
C THR A 37 -6.82 -0.17 14.68
N GLN A 38 -7.97 0.18 14.09
CA GLN A 38 -9.25 -0.51 14.31
C GLN A 38 -9.42 -1.76 13.44
N ALA A 39 -8.53 -1.99 12.47
CA ALA A 39 -8.64 -3.14 11.58
C ALA A 39 -8.34 -4.47 12.33
N PRO A 40 -9.08 -5.55 11.99
CA PRO A 40 -8.77 -6.91 12.45
C PRO A 40 -7.32 -7.34 12.18
N ALA A 41 -6.75 -8.13 13.09
CA ALA A 41 -5.33 -8.47 13.08
C ALA A 41 -4.89 -9.26 11.83
N ASP A 42 -5.78 -10.08 11.28
CA ASP A 42 -5.58 -10.88 10.07
C ASP A 42 -5.41 -10.03 8.81
N ILE A 43 -6.06 -8.87 8.72
CA ILE A 43 -5.95 -7.96 7.55
C ILE A 43 -5.07 -6.75 7.79
N ARG A 44 -4.79 -6.37 9.05
CA ARG A 44 -4.06 -5.14 9.41
C ARG A 44 -2.73 -5.00 8.68
N ARG A 45 -1.90 -6.05 8.70
CA ARG A 45 -0.58 -6.04 8.03
C ARG A 45 -0.69 -5.79 6.53
N ARG A 46 -1.72 -6.34 5.87
CA ARG A 46 -1.97 -6.13 4.44
C ARG A 46 -2.41 -4.70 4.17
N LEU A 47 -3.27 -4.13 5.02
CA LEU A 47 -3.72 -2.75 4.90
C LEU A 47 -2.58 -1.74 5.12
N GLU A 48 -1.70 -1.98 6.09
CA GLU A 48 -0.49 -1.17 6.30
C GLU A 48 0.43 -1.19 5.08
N GLY A 49 0.64 -2.37 4.50
CA GLY A 49 1.42 -2.50 3.26
C GLY A 49 0.77 -1.78 2.07
N LEU A 50 -0.57 -1.81 1.96
CA LEU A 50 -1.29 -1.05 0.94
C LEU A 50 -1.13 0.46 1.17
N GLN A 51 -1.31 0.92 2.40
CA GLN A 51 -1.15 2.33 2.74
C GLN A 51 0.26 2.84 2.44
N TRP A 52 1.29 2.03 2.75
CA TRP A 52 2.67 2.35 2.38
C TRP A 52 2.84 2.52 0.86
N LYS A 53 2.25 1.62 0.06
CA LYS A 53 2.27 1.75 -1.41
C LYS A 53 1.57 3.04 -1.87
N VAL A 54 0.42 3.36 -1.30
CA VAL A 54 -0.31 4.60 -1.59
C VAL A 54 0.56 5.82 -1.30
N ASP A 55 1.22 5.85 -0.15
CA ASP A 55 2.10 6.97 0.21
C ASP A 55 3.32 7.08 -0.72
N MET A 56 3.91 5.96 -1.13
CA MET A 56 5.00 5.96 -2.12
C MET A 56 4.56 6.46 -3.50
N VAL A 57 3.36 6.10 -3.96
CA VAL A 57 2.81 6.63 -5.22
C VAL A 57 2.64 8.14 -5.13
N ARG A 58 2.07 8.64 -4.03
CA ARG A 58 1.90 10.09 -3.83
C ARG A 58 3.24 10.82 -3.75
N GLN A 59 4.23 10.26 -3.07
CA GLN A 59 5.55 10.88 -2.91
C GLN A 59 6.33 10.94 -4.24
N ARG A 60 6.21 9.92 -5.09
CA ARG A 60 6.93 9.82 -6.37
C ARG A 60 6.22 10.54 -7.52
N SER A 61 4.93 10.82 -7.37
CA SER A 61 4.15 11.50 -8.39
C SER A 61 4.55 12.97 -8.50
N ARG A 62 4.56 13.48 -9.73
CA ARG A 62 4.89 14.88 -10.03
C ARG A 62 3.91 15.87 -9.41
N ASP A 63 2.64 15.50 -9.35
CA ASP A 63 1.55 16.32 -8.82
C ASP A 63 0.40 15.46 -8.27
N PRO A 64 -0.55 16.03 -7.52
CA PRO A 64 -1.66 15.29 -6.92
C PRO A 64 -2.60 14.62 -7.94
N GLN A 65 -2.79 15.20 -9.12
CA GLN A 65 -3.67 14.63 -10.15
C GLN A 65 -3.05 13.38 -10.76
N HIS A 66 -1.75 13.43 -11.03
CA HIS A 66 -0.99 12.28 -11.50
C HIS A 66 -0.97 11.15 -10.47
N ALA A 67 -0.81 11.47 -9.19
CA ALA A 67 -0.93 10.49 -8.11
C ALA A 67 -2.33 9.85 -8.09
N CYS A 68 -3.37 10.66 -8.26
CA CYS A 68 -4.76 10.20 -8.30
C CYS A 68 -4.98 9.19 -9.43
N ALA A 69 -4.51 9.50 -10.64
CA ALA A 69 -4.61 8.61 -11.79
C ALA A 69 -3.86 7.28 -11.57
N GLN A 70 -2.65 7.32 -11.01
CA GLN A 70 -1.89 6.10 -10.67
C GLN A 70 -2.60 5.24 -9.62
N LEU A 71 -3.14 5.86 -8.56
CA LEU A 71 -3.89 5.16 -7.52
C LEU A 71 -5.16 4.53 -8.08
N PHE A 72 -5.87 5.22 -8.97
CA PHE A 72 -7.01 4.65 -9.69
C PHE A 72 -6.60 3.47 -10.55
N SER A 73 -5.48 3.55 -11.29
CA SER A 73 -4.96 2.42 -12.06
C SER A 73 -4.67 1.22 -11.17
N MET A 74 -4.01 1.40 -10.03
CA MET A 74 -3.75 0.32 -9.07
C MET A 74 -5.04 -0.35 -8.57
N MET A 75 -6.09 0.45 -8.33
CA MET A 75 -7.39 -0.08 -7.94
C MET A 75 -8.01 -0.91 -9.08
N TRP A 76 -7.99 -0.40 -10.31
CA TRP A 76 -8.48 -1.13 -11.48
C TRP A 76 -7.70 -2.43 -11.72
N ASP A 77 -6.38 -2.40 -11.58
CA ASP A 77 -5.53 -3.59 -11.69
C ASP A 77 -5.88 -4.65 -10.63
N SER A 78 -6.25 -4.23 -9.41
CA SER A 78 -6.67 -5.19 -8.37
C SER A 78 -7.99 -5.91 -8.70
N VAL A 79 -8.80 -5.35 -9.59
CA VAL A 79 -10.10 -5.92 -9.98
C VAL A 79 -9.99 -6.63 -11.33
N TYR A 80 -9.43 -5.98 -12.34
CA TYR A 80 -9.39 -6.43 -13.74
C TYR A 80 -8.02 -6.95 -14.20
N GLY A 81 -6.97 -6.77 -13.40
CA GLY A 81 -5.64 -7.26 -13.75
C GLY A 81 -5.55 -8.78 -13.86
N GLY A 82 -4.44 -9.29 -14.39
CA GLY A 82 -4.24 -10.73 -14.64
C GLY A 82 -4.36 -11.63 -13.41
N ASP A 83 -4.10 -11.09 -12.22
CA ASP A 83 -4.31 -11.74 -10.91
C ASP A 83 -5.40 -11.03 -10.07
N GLY A 84 -6.24 -10.21 -10.72
CA GLY A 84 -7.28 -9.41 -10.09
C GLY A 84 -8.51 -10.23 -9.68
N LEU A 85 -9.43 -9.55 -8.97
CA LEU A 85 -10.65 -10.16 -8.43
C LEU A 85 -11.48 -10.90 -9.48
N LEU A 86 -11.72 -10.30 -10.66
CA LEU A 86 -12.57 -10.93 -11.67
C LEU A 86 -11.99 -12.23 -12.19
N ASN A 87 -10.67 -12.23 -12.45
CA ASN A 87 -9.96 -13.45 -12.83
C ASN A 87 -10.06 -14.51 -11.71
N ALA A 88 -9.88 -14.12 -10.45
CA ALA A 88 -10.02 -15.06 -9.32
C ALA A 88 -11.43 -15.68 -9.21
N LEU A 89 -12.48 -14.91 -9.57
CA LEU A 89 -13.87 -15.38 -9.55
C LEU A 89 -14.25 -16.17 -10.80
N SER A 90 -13.61 -15.94 -11.95
CA SER A 90 -13.89 -16.64 -13.20
C SER A 90 -13.16 -17.97 -13.35
N MET A 91 -12.20 -18.26 -12.48
CA MET A 91 -11.45 -19.51 -12.51
C MET A 91 -12.29 -20.67 -11.99
N ASP A 92 -12.11 -21.84 -12.59
CA ASP A 92 -12.58 -23.08 -11.97
C ASP A 92 -11.77 -23.42 -10.71
N GLU A 93 -12.36 -24.26 -9.87
CA GLU A 93 -11.80 -24.61 -8.57
C GLU A 93 -10.43 -25.30 -8.67
N GLU A 94 -10.24 -26.11 -9.70
CA GLU A 94 -8.99 -26.84 -9.92
C GLU A 94 -7.84 -25.89 -10.27
N THR A 95 -8.07 -24.97 -11.19
CA THR A 95 -7.10 -23.94 -11.59
C THR A 95 -6.79 -22.99 -10.43
N TYR A 96 -7.79 -22.63 -9.61
CA TYR A 96 -7.58 -21.82 -8.41
C TYR A 96 -6.64 -22.51 -7.41
N ARG A 97 -6.90 -23.77 -7.07
CA ARG A 97 -6.05 -24.54 -6.13
C ARG A 97 -4.61 -24.67 -6.63
N GLN A 98 -4.44 -24.95 -7.92
CA GLN A 98 -3.11 -25.03 -8.54
C GLN A 98 -2.33 -23.71 -8.41
N ARG A 99 -2.97 -22.57 -8.68
CA ARG A 99 -2.32 -21.25 -8.51
C ARG A 99 -2.00 -20.94 -7.05
N ALA A 100 -2.92 -21.23 -6.12
CA ALA A 100 -2.69 -21.03 -4.70
C ALA A 100 -1.46 -21.83 -4.20
N SER A 101 -1.32 -23.08 -4.65
CA SER A 101 -0.16 -23.91 -4.35
C SER A 101 1.14 -23.36 -4.96
N LYS A 102 1.10 -22.84 -6.19
CA LYS A 102 2.29 -22.28 -6.87
C LYS A 102 2.80 -20.99 -6.19
N ARG A 103 1.92 -20.18 -5.61
CA ARG A 103 2.29 -18.97 -4.86
C ARG A 103 3.07 -19.27 -3.57
N MET A 104 3.01 -20.49 -3.06
CA MET A 104 3.77 -20.95 -1.90
C MET A 104 5.17 -21.49 -2.27
N GLY A 105 5.58 -21.40 -3.54
CA GLY A 105 6.85 -21.92 -4.01
C GLY A 105 8.03 -21.42 -3.17
N GLU A 106 8.87 -22.37 -2.73
CA GLU A 106 10.04 -22.17 -1.88
C GLU A 106 10.93 -21.03 -2.43
N ALA A 107 11.16 -20.01 -1.59
CA ALA A 107 12.10 -18.96 -1.93
C ALA A 107 13.52 -19.53 -1.86
N THR A 108 14.20 -19.63 -3.01
CA THR A 108 15.62 -19.97 -3.04
C THR A 108 16.40 -18.89 -2.31
N LEU A 109 16.98 -19.27 -1.16
CA LEU A 109 17.84 -18.40 -0.37
C LEU A 109 19.11 -18.08 -1.19
N LEU A 110 19.18 -16.87 -1.75
CA LEU A 110 20.38 -16.40 -2.43
C LEU A 110 21.46 -16.16 -1.37
N SER A 111 22.52 -16.97 -1.41
CA SER A 111 23.68 -16.76 -0.54
C SER A 111 24.38 -15.46 -0.91
N PHE A 112 24.42 -14.50 0.00
CA PHE A 112 25.28 -13.32 -0.17
C PHE A 112 26.69 -13.67 0.26
N SER A 113 27.60 -13.82 -0.70
CA SER A 113 29.03 -13.99 -0.43
C SER A 113 29.57 -12.70 0.19
N THR A 114 29.87 -12.72 1.49
CA THR A 114 30.55 -11.63 2.20
C THR A 114 32.00 -11.53 1.72
N HIS A 115 32.27 -10.71 0.71
CA HIS A 115 33.64 -10.29 0.42
C HIS A 115 34.04 -9.15 1.37
N VAL A 116 34.49 -9.51 2.57
CA VAL A 116 35.27 -8.61 3.42
C VAL A 116 36.69 -8.58 2.85
N LYS A 117 37.03 -7.55 2.07
CA LYS A 117 38.43 -7.23 1.78
C LYS A 117 39.06 -6.70 3.06
N ARG A 118 39.79 -7.58 3.76
CA ARG A 118 40.72 -7.19 4.82
C ARG A 118 41.88 -6.43 4.14
N GLN A 119 41.90 -5.11 4.24
CA GLN A 119 43.12 -4.36 3.94
C GLN A 119 44.06 -4.57 5.11
N GLU A 120 45.07 -5.42 4.91
CA GLU A 120 46.27 -5.45 5.76
C GLU A 120 47.00 -4.12 5.56
N THR A 121 46.98 -3.30 6.61
CA THR A 121 47.98 -2.27 6.85
C THR A 121 49.29 -2.97 7.19
N ALA A 122 50.34 -2.77 6.40
CA ALA A 122 51.71 -3.11 6.78
C ALA A 122 52.61 -1.93 6.44
N ASP A 123 53.24 -1.42 7.50
CA ASP A 123 54.27 -0.37 7.55
C ASP A 123 55.47 -0.64 6.65
N ALA A 124 55.95 0.42 5.97
CA ALA A 124 57.36 0.82 5.86
C ALA A 124 57.48 2.17 5.14
#